data_AF-A0A817FME6-F1
#
_entry.id   AF-A0A817FME6-F1
#
_cell.length_a   1.000
_cell.length_b   1.000
_cell.length_c   1.000
_cell.angle_alpha   90.00
_cell.angle_beta   90.00
_cell.angle_gamma   90.00
#
_symmetry.space_group_name_H-M   'P 1'
#
loop_
_entity.id
_entity.type
_entity.pdbx_description
1 polymer ?
#
loop_
_entity_poly.entity_id
_entity_poly.type
_entity_poly.pdbx_seq_one_letter_code
_entity_poly.pdbx_strand_id
1 'polypeptide(L)'
;MKIRQNPQHQCFEQDPFINAWNLNINVNMLTISARILPMPEIIYTDQCHINDKSVRSSGVWNNTKTQFHQPTKFPSVWALINLSSSLNAELCEAFYKQLSKVAIDRGIKCPAPVLYEEYNAQHSSSSQIIVALKKMMKENDDCKFFIAILPEQSSIRDQIYGDFKKLCELQYGFGIVTQMIKLKENEGTYPWNYSRLNNLLMKINTKLDGINSILDVP
;
A
#
# COMPACT_ATOMS: atom_id res chain seq x y z
N MET A 1 23.89 -13.59 -20.59
CA MET A 1 24.03 -12.28 -19.91
C MET A 1 24.30 -11.21 -20.98
N LYS A 2 23.27 -10.44 -21.37
CA LYS A 2 23.31 -9.55 -22.56
C LYS A 2 24.33 -8.40 -22.47
N ILE A 3 24.74 -8.02 -21.25
CA ILE A 3 25.68 -6.91 -21.02
C ILE A 3 27.10 -7.26 -21.51
N ARG A 4 27.50 -8.53 -21.53
CA ARG A 4 28.85 -8.93 -22.00
C ARG A 4 29.00 -8.89 -23.53
N GLN A 5 27.89 -8.85 -24.26
CA GLN A 5 27.89 -8.84 -25.74
C GLN A 5 28.08 -7.43 -26.32
N ASN A 6 27.66 -6.39 -25.58
CA ASN A 6 27.69 -5.00 -26.07
C ASN A 6 29.11 -4.41 -26.19
N PRO A 7 30.02 -4.57 -25.20
CA PRO A 7 31.37 -4.02 -25.28
C PRO A 7 32.23 -4.67 -26.37
N GLN A 8 31.99 -5.95 -26.67
CA GLN A 8 32.69 -6.67 -27.74
C GLN A 8 32.25 -6.21 -29.13
N HIS A 9 31.01 -5.72 -29.28
CA HIS A 9 30.48 -5.18 -30.53
C HIS A 9 30.77 -3.68 -30.70
N GLN A 10 30.99 -2.95 -29.60
CA GLN A 10 31.24 -1.50 -29.63
C GLN A 10 32.69 -1.12 -29.97
N CYS A 11 33.62 -2.08 -29.99
CA CYS A 11 35.01 -1.88 -30.42
C CYS A 11 35.64 -0.58 -29.88
N PHE A 12 35.54 -0.34 -28.57
CA PHE A 12 35.99 0.91 -27.93
C PHE A 12 37.46 1.28 -28.23
N GLU A 13 38.30 0.29 -28.52
CA GLU A 13 39.70 0.46 -28.94
C GLU A 13 39.83 1.14 -30.33
N GLN A 14 38.78 1.09 -31.14
CA GLN A 14 38.71 1.71 -32.48
C GLN A 14 38.03 3.09 -32.45
N ASP A 15 37.57 3.56 -31.29
CA ASP A 15 36.91 4.85 -31.17
C ASP A 15 37.95 5.99 -31.23
N PRO A 16 37.86 6.91 -32.21
CA PRO A 16 38.83 7.98 -32.38
C PRO A 16 38.86 8.97 -31.21
N PHE A 17 37.75 9.14 -30.49
CA PHE A 17 37.71 9.99 -29.30
C PHE A 17 38.37 9.31 -28.10
N ILE A 18 38.15 8.01 -27.89
CA ILE A 18 38.82 7.27 -26.80
C ILE A 18 40.34 7.30 -27.00
N ASN A 19 40.79 7.07 -28.23
CA ASN A 19 42.21 7.10 -28.59
C ASN A 19 42.82 8.50 -28.47
N ALA A 20 42.12 9.56 -28.92
CA ALA A 20 42.60 10.93 -28.80
C ALA A 20 42.85 11.37 -27.35
N TRP A 21 42.14 10.76 -26.40
CA TRP A 21 42.25 11.04 -24.96
C TRP A 21 43.12 10.01 -24.21
N ASN A 22 43.78 9.08 -24.93
CA ASN A 22 44.59 8.00 -24.35
C ASN A 22 43.84 7.17 -23.28
N LEU A 23 42.54 6.97 -23.45
CA LEU A 23 41.73 6.17 -22.55
C LEU A 23 41.82 4.69 -22.94
N ASN A 24 41.93 3.81 -21.94
CA ASN A 24 41.88 2.37 -22.14
C ASN A 24 40.69 1.80 -21.36
N ILE A 25 39.74 1.19 -22.07
CA ILE A 25 38.53 0.61 -21.49
C ILE A 25 38.66 -0.90 -21.39
N ASN A 26 38.69 -1.41 -20.16
CA ASN A 26 38.56 -2.84 -19.93
C ASN A 26 37.10 -3.26 -20.18
N VAL A 27 36.89 -4.08 -21.20
CA VAL A 27 35.56 -4.62 -21.57
C VAL A 27 35.04 -5.69 -20.60
N ASN A 28 35.89 -6.16 -19.68
CA ASN A 28 35.51 -7.09 -18.64
C ASN A 28 34.93 -6.34 -17.44
N MET A 29 33.83 -6.88 -16.89
CA MET A 29 33.24 -6.35 -15.66
C MET A 29 34.25 -6.41 -14.51
N LEU A 30 34.30 -5.33 -13.72
CA LEU A 30 35.07 -5.29 -12.49
C LEU A 30 34.58 -6.39 -11.54
N THR A 31 35.52 -7.20 -11.03
CA THR A 31 35.21 -8.20 -10.02
C THR A 31 35.38 -7.58 -8.64
N ILE A 32 34.33 -7.61 -7.84
CA ILE A 32 34.30 -7.04 -6.49
C ILE A 32 33.94 -8.16 -5.50
N SER A 33 34.73 -8.28 -4.44
CA SER A 33 34.39 -9.15 -3.32
C SER A 33 33.16 -8.61 -2.59
N ALA A 34 32.10 -9.42 -2.51
CA ALA A 34 30.86 -9.08 -1.83
C ALA A 34 30.53 -10.10 -0.74
N ARG A 35 29.66 -9.71 0.20
CA ARG A 35 29.15 -10.56 1.27
C ARG A 35 27.63 -10.49 1.31
N ILE A 36 27.00 -11.63 1.55
CA ILE A 36 25.55 -11.73 1.80
C ILE A 36 25.36 -11.62 3.31
N LEU A 37 24.63 -10.60 3.76
CA LEU A 37 24.30 -10.45 5.17
C LEU A 37 23.26 -11.50 5.57
N PRO A 38 23.36 -12.06 6.80
CA PRO A 38 22.32 -12.95 7.31
C PRO A 38 20.99 -12.18 7.42
N MET A 39 19.89 -12.89 7.22
CA MET A 39 18.56 -12.34 7.44
C MET A 39 18.36 -12.05 8.94
N PRO A 40 17.89 -10.85 9.33
CA PRO A 40 17.51 -10.60 10.71
C PRO A 40 16.26 -11.40 11.07
N GLU A 41 16.11 -11.77 12.34
CA GLU A 41 14.90 -12.40 12.82
C GLU A 41 13.78 -11.36 12.96
N ILE A 42 12.59 -11.69 12.44
CA ILE A 42 11.42 -10.82 12.46
C ILE A 42 10.42 -11.40 13.44
N ILE A 43 10.08 -10.64 14.48
CA ILE A 43 9.16 -11.06 15.53
C ILE A 43 7.79 -10.44 15.27
N TYR A 44 6.78 -11.30 15.08
CA TYR A 44 5.38 -10.89 15.01
C TYR A 44 4.70 -11.05 16.37
N THR A 45 4.92 -12.16 17.07
CA THR A 45 4.48 -12.37 18.44
C THR A 45 5.54 -13.22 19.14
N ASP A 46 5.47 -13.36 20.46
CA ASP A 46 6.41 -14.19 21.24
C ASP A 46 6.45 -15.66 20.77
N GLN A 47 5.40 -16.12 20.09
CA GLN A 47 5.30 -17.49 19.54
C GLN A 47 5.54 -17.53 18.02
N CYS A 48 5.67 -16.39 17.36
CA CYS A 48 5.76 -16.30 15.91
C CYS A 48 6.95 -15.44 15.47
N HIS A 49 8.04 -16.14 15.19
CA HIS A 49 9.32 -15.60 14.76
C HIS A 49 9.62 -16.09 13.35
N ILE A 50 10.09 -15.20 12.48
CA ILE A 50 10.49 -15.50 11.10
C ILE A 50 12.01 -15.36 11.00
N ASN A 51 12.66 -16.45 10.65
CA ASN A 51 14.10 -16.54 10.41
C ASN A 51 14.41 -17.16 9.05
N ASP A 52 15.70 -17.26 8.72
CA ASP A 52 16.22 -17.82 7.47
C ASP A 52 15.72 -19.25 7.15
N LYS A 53 15.49 -20.08 8.16
CA LYS A 53 14.97 -21.45 8.02
C LYS A 53 13.47 -21.50 7.69
N SER A 54 12.74 -20.44 8.02
CA SER A 54 11.28 -20.37 7.85
C SER A 54 10.83 -19.82 6.49
N VAL A 55 11.73 -19.21 5.71
CA VAL A 55 11.42 -18.57 4.44
C VAL A 55 11.75 -19.45 3.23
N ARG A 56 10.90 -19.41 2.20
CA ARG A 56 11.11 -20.18 0.95
C ARG A 56 12.16 -19.54 0.02
N SER A 57 12.39 -18.24 0.17
CA SER A 57 13.29 -17.47 -0.69
C SER A 57 13.84 -16.27 0.07
N SER A 58 15.11 -15.95 -0.16
CA SER A 58 15.78 -14.82 0.48
C SER A 58 14.99 -13.52 0.27
N GLY A 59 14.70 -12.82 1.38
CA GLY A 59 13.99 -11.55 1.36
C GLY A 59 12.46 -11.63 1.22
N VAL A 60 11.86 -12.84 1.21
CA VAL A 60 10.40 -13.00 1.09
C VAL A 60 9.87 -13.92 2.18
N TRP A 61 8.94 -13.40 3.00
CA TRP A 61 8.21 -14.19 4.00
C TRP A 61 6.70 -14.02 3.83
N ASN A 62 5.94 -15.02 4.27
CA ASN A 62 4.49 -14.96 4.31
C ASN A 62 4.03 -14.67 5.74
N ASN A 63 3.32 -13.55 5.94
CA ASN A 63 2.78 -13.17 7.24
C ASN A 63 1.29 -13.55 7.42
N THR A 64 0.62 -14.17 6.45
CA THR A 64 -0.85 -14.35 6.49
C THR A 64 -1.38 -15.21 7.65
N LYS A 65 -0.53 -15.90 8.41
CA LYS A 65 -0.93 -16.70 9.58
C LYS A 65 -0.44 -16.13 10.91
N THR A 66 0.06 -14.90 10.92
CA THR A 66 0.59 -14.24 12.11
C THR A 66 -0.37 -13.15 12.59
N GLN A 67 -0.30 -12.78 13.86
CA GLN A 67 -0.91 -11.53 14.33
C GLN A 67 0.10 -10.38 14.23
N PHE A 68 -0.37 -9.13 14.26
CA PHE A 68 0.53 -7.99 14.39
C PHE A 68 1.20 -7.97 15.77
N HIS A 69 2.44 -7.47 15.83
CA HIS A 69 3.17 -7.30 17.09
C HIS A 69 2.46 -6.39 18.07
N GLN A 70 1.99 -5.24 17.58
CA GLN A 70 1.06 -4.39 18.29
C GLN A 70 -0.12 -4.10 17.36
N PRO A 71 -1.22 -4.86 17.49
CA PRO A 71 -2.45 -4.56 16.76
C PRO A 71 -2.99 -3.21 17.22
N THR A 72 -3.35 -2.34 16.27
CA THR A 72 -3.98 -1.07 16.57
C THR A 72 -5.37 -1.26 17.17
N LYS A 73 -5.80 -0.29 17.98
CA LYS A 73 -7.19 -0.13 18.35
C LYS A 73 -7.94 0.54 17.19
N PHE A 74 -8.59 -0.29 16.37
CA PHE A 74 -9.39 0.23 15.25
C PHE A 74 -10.48 1.20 15.76
N PRO A 75 -10.68 2.37 15.11
CA PRO A 75 -11.68 3.34 15.52
C PRO A 75 -13.10 2.76 15.57
N SER A 76 -13.84 3.08 16.63
CA SER A 76 -15.25 2.69 16.76
C SER A 76 -16.16 3.45 15.77
N VAL A 77 -15.75 4.66 15.39
CA VAL A 77 -16.42 5.48 14.37
C VAL A 77 -15.45 5.67 13.22
N TRP A 78 -15.83 5.16 12.05
CA TRP A 78 -15.09 5.32 10.81
C TRP A 78 -16.04 5.26 9.61
N ALA A 79 -15.58 5.81 8.49
CA ALA A 79 -16.37 5.92 7.27
C ALA A 79 -15.79 5.11 6.11
N LEU A 80 -16.67 4.47 5.36
CA LEU A 80 -16.38 3.90 4.04
C LEU A 80 -16.95 4.83 2.97
N ILE A 81 -16.08 5.31 2.09
CA ILE A 81 -16.46 6.16 0.96
C ILE A 81 -16.25 5.36 -0.32
N ASN A 82 -17.32 5.16 -1.08
CA ASN A 82 -17.26 4.56 -2.41
C ASN A 82 -17.31 5.65 -3.49
N LEU A 83 -16.23 5.78 -4.25
CA LEU A 83 -16.13 6.66 -5.43
C LEU A 83 -16.01 5.85 -6.74
N SER A 84 -16.02 4.53 -6.64
CA SER A 84 -15.96 3.62 -7.78
C SER A 84 -17.36 3.39 -8.32
N SER A 85 -17.50 3.43 -9.64
CA SER A 85 -18.76 3.05 -10.31
C SER A 85 -18.93 1.54 -10.45
N SER A 86 -17.89 0.75 -10.19
CA SER A 86 -17.88 -0.70 -10.37
C SER A 86 -18.34 -1.47 -9.13
N LEU A 87 -18.48 -0.79 -7.99
CA LEU A 87 -18.95 -1.39 -6.75
C LEU A 87 -20.30 -0.84 -6.37
N ASN A 88 -21.25 -1.73 -6.12
CA ASN A 88 -22.52 -1.38 -5.50
C ASN A 88 -22.43 -1.54 -3.97
N ALA A 89 -23.47 -1.12 -3.26
CA ALA A 89 -23.55 -1.22 -1.80
C ALA A 89 -23.33 -2.66 -1.28
N GLU A 90 -23.82 -3.69 -1.97
CA GLU A 90 -23.63 -5.10 -1.57
C GLU A 90 -22.15 -5.52 -1.63
N LEU A 91 -21.43 -5.13 -2.67
CA LEU A 91 -20.00 -5.41 -2.81
C LEU A 91 -19.15 -4.62 -1.80
N CYS A 92 -19.55 -3.40 -1.46
CA CYS A 92 -18.96 -2.61 -0.39
C CYS A 92 -19.24 -3.21 1.00
N GLU A 93 -20.42 -3.79 1.20
CA GLU A 93 -20.76 -4.53 2.41
C GLU A 93 -19.94 -5.80 2.55
N ALA A 94 -19.83 -6.57 1.47
CA ALA A 94 -18.97 -7.74 1.42
C ALA A 94 -17.50 -7.36 1.69
N PHE A 95 -17.03 -6.21 1.20
CA PHE A 95 -15.69 -5.70 1.49
C PHE A 95 -15.45 -5.52 2.99
N TYR A 96 -16.25 -4.71 3.70
CA TYR A 96 -15.95 -4.44 5.11
C TYR A 96 -16.15 -5.67 6.00
N LYS A 97 -17.09 -6.56 5.63
CA LYS A 97 -17.27 -7.87 6.31
C LYS A 97 -16.03 -8.75 6.15
N GLN A 98 -15.44 -8.81 4.95
CA GLN A 98 -14.20 -9.57 4.76
C GLN A 98 -13.00 -8.89 5.41
N LEU A 99 -12.88 -7.57 5.31
CA LEU A 99 -11.84 -6.81 6.01
C LEU A 99 -11.87 -7.11 7.51
N SER A 100 -13.07 -7.13 8.12
CA SER A 100 -13.25 -7.45 9.53
C SER A 100 -12.77 -8.86 9.88
N LYS A 101 -13.08 -9.87 9.05
CA LYS A 101 -12.59 -11.25 9.25
C LYS A 101 -11.06 -11.31 9.22
N VAL A 102 -10.44 -10.74 8.19
CA VAL A 102 -8.97 -10.72 8.08
C VAL A 102 -8.34 -9.89 9.21
N ALA A 103 -8.98 -8.81 9.64
CA ALA A 103 -8.50 -8.00 10.75
C ALA A 103 -8.45 -8.80 12.06
N ILE A 104 -9.48 -9.61 12.34
CA ILE A 104 -9.54 -10.48 13.52
C ILE A 104 -8.40 -11.50 13.50
N ASP A 105 -8.13 -12.13 12.35
CA ASP A 105 -7.01 -13.06 12.18
C ASP A 105 -5.66 -12.38 12.48
N ARG A 106 -5.57 -11.06 12.27
CA ARG A 106 -4.39 -10.22 12.51
C ARG A 106 -4.35 -9.59 13.90
N GLY A 107 -5.32 -9.88 14.77
CA GLY A 107 -5.40 -9.36 16.14
C GLY A 107 -6.11 -8.00 16.27
N ILE A 108 -6.74 -7.49 15.20
CA ILE A 108 -7.46 -6.21 15.19
C ILE A 108 -8.98 -6.47 15.23
N LYS A 109 -9.68 -5.88 16.20
CA LYS A 109 -11.14 -5.82 16.18
C LYS A 109 -11.61 -4.68 15.29
N CYS A 110 -12.02 -5.00 14.06
CA CYS A 110 -12.51 -4.02 13.09
C CYS A 110 -14.06 -4.05 13.03
N PRO A 111 -14.76 -3.05 13.60
CA PRO A 111 -16.22 -2.95 13.48
C PRO A 111 -16.65 -2.57 12.06
N ALA A 112 -17.94 -2.71 11.76
CA ALA A 112 -18.54 -2.14 10.55
C ALA A 112 -18.40 -0.61 10.53
N PRO A 113 -18.35 0.03 9.35
CA PRO A 113 -18.32 1.48 9.26
C PRO A 113 -19.63 2.07 9.80
N VAL A 114 -19.51 3.19 10.52
CA VAL A 114 -20.69 3.94 11.00
C VAL A 114 -21.28 4.78 9.88
N LEU A 115 -20.43 5.25 8.96
CA LEU A 115 -20.83 6.07 7.82
C LEU A 115 -20.49 5.34 6.53
N TYR A 116 -21.45 5.32 5.61
CA TYR A 116 -21.25 4.85 4.24
C TYR A 116 -21.71 5.95 3.29
N GLU A 117 -20.80 6.42 2.46
CA GLU A 117 -21.06 7.45 1.47
C GLU A 117 -20.73 6.93 0.07
N GLU A 118 -21.60 7.18 -0.88
CA GLU A 118 -21.42 6.80 -2.27
C GLU A 118 -21.59 8.03 -3.16
N TYR A 119 -20.54 8.35 -3.92
CA TYR A 119 -20.57 9.43 -4.90
C TYR A 119 -20.32 8.86 -6.28
N ASN A 120 -21.32 8.96 -7.16
CA ASN A 120 -21.17 8.51 -8.53
C ASN A 120 -20.25 9.48 -9.30
N ALA A 121 -18.97 9.10 -9.43
CA ALA A 121 -17.97 9.88 -10.14
C ALA A 121 -18.21 10.01 -11.66
N GLN A 122 -19.16 9.27 -12.24
CA GLN A 122 -19.53 9.42 -13.66
C GLN A 122 -20.41 10.66 -13.93
N HIS A 123 -21.11 11.16 -12.91
CA HIS A 123 -22.07 12.27 -13.07
C HIS A 123 -21.71 13.52 -12.27
N SER A 124 -20.62 13.48 -11.51
CA SER A 124 -20.17 14.60 -10.68
C SER A 124 -18.72 14.95 -10.98
N SER A 125 -18.42 16.24 -11.03
CA SER A 125 -17.03 16.67 -11.16
C SER A 125 -16.24 16.36 -9.89
N SER A 126 -14.93 16.19 -10.02
CA SER A 126 -14.02 16.01 -8.89
C SER A 126 -14.23 17.08 -7.81
N SER A 127 -14.41 18.34 -8.20
CA SER A 127 -14.70 19.44 -7.28
C SER A 127 -16.00 19.27 -6.50
N GLN A 128 -17.08 18.77 -7.13
CA GLN A 128 -18.35 18.52 -6.45
C GLN A 128 -18.21 17.41 -5.40
N ILE A 129 -17.48 16.34 -5.73
CA ILE A 129 -17.20 15.25 -4.80
C ILE A 129 -16.42 15.77 -3.59
N ILE A 130 -15.39 16.59 -3.81
CA ILE A 130 -14.60 17.19 -2.71
C ILE A 130 -15.47 18.09 -1.82
N VAL A 131 -16.39 18.87 -2.39
CA VAL A 131 -17.33 19.69 -1.61
C VAL A 131 -18.28 18.82 -0.77
N ALA A 132 -18.78 17.72 -1.33
CA ALA A 132 -19.65 16.80 -0.59
C ALA A 132 -18.89 16.10 0.55
N LEU A 133 -17.68 15.61 0.30
CA LEU A 133 -16.81 15.04 1.32
C LEU A 133 -16.50 16.05 2.43
N LYS A 134 -16.21 17.30 2.05
CA LYS A 134 -15.99 18.40 2.99
C LYS A 134 -17.21 18.63 3.89
N LYS A 135 -18.42 18.56 3.33
CA LYS A 135 -19.67 18.70 4.08
C LYS A 135 -19.87 17.52 5.04
N MET A 136 -19.74 16.30 4.56
CA MET A 136 -19.86 15.09 5.39
C MET A 136 -18.87 15.11 6.57
N MET A 137 -17.62 15.52 6.33
CA MET A 137 -16.62 15.64 7.41
C MET A 137 -16.94 16.72 8.44
N LYS A 138 -17.72 17.76 8.09
CA LYS A 138 -18.19 18.77 9.07
C LYS A 138 -19.37 18.26 9.89
N GLU A 139 -20.24 17.48 9.28
CA GLU A 139 -21.42 16.92 9.93
C GLU A 139 -21.05 15.76 10.87
N ASN A 140 -19.89 15.13 10.65
CA ASN A 140 -19.38 13.99 11.42
C ASN A 140 -17.97 14.28 11.93
N ASP A 141 -17.85 15.27 12.82
CA ASP A 141 -16.56 15.75 13.33
C ASP A 141 -15.83 14.75 14.23
N ASP A 142 -16.54 13.78 14.80
CA ASP A 142 -16.02 12.65 15.58
C ASP A 142 -15.36 11.56 14.72
N CYS A 143 -15.70 11.47 13.44
CA CYS A 143 -15.11 10.51 12.51
C CYS A 143 -13.71 10.94 12.05
N LYS A 144 -12.67 10.30 12.59
CA LYS A 144 -11.26 10.59 12.28
C LYS A 144 -10.57 9.58 11.36
N PHE A 145 -11.29 8.55 10.89
CA PHE A 145 -10.73 7.53 10.00
C PHE A 145 -11.63 7.27 8.80
N PHE A 146 -11.06 7.36 7.61
CA PHE A 146 -11.76 7.19 6.34
C PHE A 146 -11.07 6.15 5.47
N ILE A 147 -11.82 5.17 4.99
CA ILE A 147 -11.41 4.31 3.89
C ILE A 147 -12.14 4.76 2.63
N ALA A 148 -11.40 5.18 1.61
CA ALA A 148 -11.97 5.63 0.34
C ALA A 148 -11.57 4.69 -0.79
N ILE A 149 -12.57 4.14 -1.48
CA ILE A 149 -12.39 3.37 -2.71
C ILE A 149 -12.43 4.35 -3.87
N LEU A 150 -11.31 4.42 -4.58
CA LEU A 150 -11.08 5.40 -5.63
C LEU A 150 -11.73 5.00 -6.97
N PRO A 151 -12.03 5.98 -7.84
CA PRO A 151 -12.46 5.72 -9.20
C PRO A 151 -11.39 4.97 -10.02
N GLU A 152 -11.84 4.25 -11.03
CA GLU A 152 -10.99 3.51 -11.97
C GLU A 152 -10.20 4.47 -12.86
N GLN A 153 -10.89 5.47 -13.42
CA GLN A 153 -10.33 6.42 -14.38
C GLN A 153 -9.19 7.23 -13.77
N SER A 154 -7.99 7.06 -14.32
CA SER A 154 -6.75 7.57 -13.72
C SER A 154 -6.72 9.10 -13.54
N SER A 155 -7.18 9.87 -14.53
CA SER A 155 -7.19 11.34 -14.43
C SER A 155 -8.06 11.86 -13.28
N ILE A 156 -9.29 11.36 -13.17
CA ILE A 156 -10.23 11.73 -12.11
C ILE A 156 -9.74 11.23 -10.76
N ARG A 157 -9.27 9.98 -10.70
CA ARG A 157 -8.73 9.35 -9.50
C ARG A 157 -7.62 10.18 -8.89
N ASP A 158 -6.63 10.55 -9.69
CA ASP A 158 -5.41 11.18 -9.18
C ASP A 158 -5.71 12.61 -8.68
N GLN A 159 -6.67 13.30 -9.31
CA GLN A 159 -7.19 14.58 -8.83
C GLN A 159 -7.92 14.43 -7.49
N ILE A 160 -8.91 13.52 -7.39
CA ILE A 160 -9.67 13.31 -6.15
C ILE A 160 -8.75 12.84 -5.01
N TYR A 161 -7.80 11.94 -5.31
CA TYR A 161 -6.81 11.52 -4.33
C TYR A 161 -6.03 12.71 -3.78
N GLY A 162 -5.49 13.56 -4.65
CA GLY A 162 -4.71 14.73 -4.25
C GLY A 162 -5.54 15.71 -3.43
N ASP A 163 -6.74 16.04 -3.87
CA ASP A 163 -7.59 17.04 -3.23
C ASP A 163 -8.16 16.54 -1.90
N PHE A 164 -8.59 15.27 -1.82
CA PHE A 164 -9.08 14.67 -0.59
C PHE A 164 -7.96 14.51 0.44
N LYS A 165 -6.76 14.10 0.00
CA LYS A 165 -5.60 13.99 0.90
C LYS A 165 -5.20 15.35 1.47
N LYS A 166 -5.14 16.40 0.62
CA LYS A 166 -4.91 17.78 1.05
C LYS A 166 -6.01 18.26 2.02
N LEU A 167 -7.27 17.96 1.74
CA LEU A 167 -8.40 18.33 2.60
C LEU A 167 -8.22 17.75 4.02
N CYS A 168 -7.94 16.45 4.13
CA CYS A 168 -7.79 15.76 5.41
C CYS A 168 -6.53 16.19 6.16
N GLU A 169 -5.38 16.34 5.49
CA GLU A 169 -4.10 16.58 6.15
C GLU A 169 -3.83 18.07 6.44
N LEU A 170 -4.27 18.97 5.56
CA LEU A 170 -3.95 20.41 5.67
C LEU A 170 -5.13 21.24 6.19
N GLN A 171 -6.37 20.92 5.81
CA GLN A 171 -7.52 21.82 6.04
C GLN A 171 -8.37 21.44 7.26
N TYR A 172 -8.51 20.15 7.58
CA TYR A 172 -9.28 19.68 8.75
C TYR A 172 -8.41 19.34 9.97
N GLY A 173 -7.11 19.65 9.88
CA GLY A 173 -6.15 19.52 10.98
C GLY A 173 -5.42 18.17 11.03
N PHE A 174 -4.28 18.17 11.71
CA PHE A 174 -3.54 16.96 12.07
C PHE A 174 -4.45 16.07 12.92
N GLY A 175 -4.80 14.88 12.41
CA GLY A 175 -5.60 13.91 13.16
C GLY A 175 -6.59 13.09 12.34
N ILE A 176 -6.86 13.45 11.08
CA ILE A 176 -7.65 12.59 10.19
C ILE A 176 -6.73 11.62 9.44
N VAL A 177 -6.99 10.34 9.64
CA VAL A 177 -6.28 9.27 8.96
C VAL A 177 -7.10 8.78 7.76
N THR A 178 -6.47 8.72 6.59
CA THR A 178 -7.11 8.24 5.36
C THR A 178 -6.42 7.02 4.79
N GLN A 179 -7.19 6.05 4.31
CA GLN A 179 -6.72 4.88 3.57
C GLN A 179 -7.43 4.79 2.22
N MET A 180 -6.67 5.08 1.16
CA MET A 180 -7.17 5.08 -0.22
C MET A 180 -6.96 3.71 -0.86
N ILE A 181 -7.96 3.19 -1.57
CA ILE A 181 -7.94 1.90 -2.25
C ILE A 181 -8.14 2.14 -3.75
N LYS A 182 -7.15 1.78 -4.56
CA LYS A 182 -7.25 1.79 -6.02
C LYS A 182 -7.73 0.43 -6.52
N LEU A 183 -8.86 0.39 -7.21
CA LEU A 183 -9.27 -0.80 -7.96
C LEU A 183 -8.47 -0.91 -9.26
N LYS A 184 -8.19 -2.13 -9.72
CA LYS A 184 -7.69 -2.35 -11.08
C LYS A 184 -8.88 -2.47 -12.03
N GLU A 185 -8.75 -1.90 -13.21
CA GLU A 185 -9.79 -1.93 -14.26
C GLU A 185 -10.24 -3.37 -14.64
N ASN A 186 -9.42 -4.40 -14.38
CA ASN A 186 -9.67 -5.79 -14.75
C ASN A 186 -9.74 -6.78 -13.56
N GLU A 187 -10.00 -6.31 -12.34
CA GLU A 187 -9.94 -7.18 -11.14
C GLU A 187 -11.16 -8.12 -10.92
N GLY A 188 -12.04 -8.25 -11.91
CA GLY A 188 -13.22 -9.14 -11.85
C GLY A 188 -14.34 -8.62 -10.94
N THR A 189 -15.33 -9.48 -10.64
CA THR A 189 -16.52 -9.14 -9.84
C THR A 189 -16.26 -9.04 -8.34
N TYR A 190 -15.09 -9.48 -7.85
CA TYR A 190 -14.77 -9.46 -6.41
C TYR A 190 -13.28 -9.21 -6.14
N PRO A 191 -12.83 -7.95 -5.96
CA PRO A 191 -11.41 -7.63 -5.83
C PRO A 191 -10.82 -7.95 -4.45
N TRP A 192 -11.62 -8.40 -3.47
CA TRP A 192 -11.25 -8.45 -2.06
C TRP A 192 -10.62 -9.77 -1.62
N ASN A 193 -9.52 -10.19 -2.25
CA ASN A 193 -8.82 -11.39 -1.79
C ASN A 193 -8.06 -11.16 -0.47
N TYR A 194 -7.80 -12.26 0.26
CA TYR A 194 -7.11 -12.23 1.57
C TYR A 194 -5.77 -11.48 1.53
N SER A 195 -4.93 -11.76 0.53
CA SER A 195 -3.58 -11.16 0.43
C SER A 195 -3.64 -9.64 0.30
N ARG A 196 -4.57 -9.13 -0.52
CA ARG A 196 -4.81 -7.71 -0.70
C ARG A 196 -5.33 -7.05 0.58
N LEU A 197 -6.29 -7.68 1.25
CA LEU A 197 -6.83 -7.19 2.53
C LEU A 197 -5.78 -7.22 3.65
N ASN A 198 -4.93 -8.25 3.70
CA ASN A 198 -3.81 -8.35 4.63
C ASN A 198 -2.82 -7.20 4.43
N ASN A 199 -2.42 -6.93 3.19
CA ASN A 199 -1.54 -5.79 2.86
C ASN A 199 -2.20 -4.45 3.16
N LEU A 200 -3.52 -4.33 2.96
CA LEU A 200 -4.28 -3.14 3.36
C LEU A 200 -4.24 -2.95 4.87
N LEU A 201 -4.46 -4.02 5.64
CA LEU A 201 -4.41 -4.01 7.11
C LEU A 201 -3.02 -3.67 7.63
N MET A 202 -1.94 -4.13 6.98
CA MET A 202 -0.58 -3.71 7.34
C MET A 202 -0.42 -2.18 7.28
N LYS A 203 -1.04 -1.53 6.29
CA LYS A 203 -1.00 -0.07 6.13
C LYS A 203 -1.90 0.63 7.15
N ILE A 204 -3.10 0.08 7.38
CA ILE A 204 -4.04 0.63 8.37
C ILE A 204 -3.44 0.55 9.77
N ASN A 205 -2.85 -0.58 10.14
CA ASN A 205 -2.25 -0.81 11.44
C ASN A 205 -1.18 0.26 11.73
N THR A 206 -0.23 0.46 10.82
CA THR A 206 0.83 1.47 10.97
C THR A 206 0.30 2.91 10.97
N LYS A 207 -0.78 3.21 10.23
CA LYS A 207 -1.40 4.54 10.23
C LYS A 207 -2.16 4.88 11.49
N LEU A 208 -2.50 3.88 12.29
CA LEU A 208 -3.22 3.99 13.55
C LEU A 208 -2.32 3.56 14.71
N ASP A 209 -1.02 3.87 14.62
CA ASP A 209 -0.02 3.67 15.68
C ASP A 209 0.21 2.20 16.12
N GLY A 210 -0.17 1.25 15.28
CA GLY A 210 0.14 -0.17 15.44
C GLY A 210 1.52 -0.55 14.88
N ILE A 211 2.09 -1.63 15.42
CA ILE A 211 3.38 -2.19 15.00
C ILE A 211 3.12 -3.51 14.30
N ASN A 212 3.54 -3.64 13.05
CA ASN A 212 3.30 -4.87 12.30
C ASN A 212 4.17 -6.03 12.79
N SER A 213 5.46 -5.75 12.97
CA SER A 213 6.51 -6.67 13.44
C SER A 213 7.69 -5.85 13.94
N ILE A 214 8.54 -6.45 14.76
CA ILE A 214 9.84 -5.88 15.17
C ILE A 214 10.98 -6.76 14.65
N LEU A 215 12.19 -6.21 14.65
CA LEU A 215 13.40 -6.99 14.41
C LEU A 215 13.97 -7.40 15.76
N ASP A 216 14.45 -8.64 15.85
CA ASP A 216 15.33 -9.03 16.93
C ASP A 216 16.69 -8.38 16.66
N VAL A 217 16.99 -7.31 17.39
CA VAL A 217 18.26 -6.59 17.29
C VAL A 217 18.97 -6.77 18.63
N PRO A 218 20.13 -7.45 18.65
CA PRO A 218 20.94 -7.59 19.85
C PRO A 218 21.54 -6.26 20.33
#